data_AF-A0A2N4XEC6-F1
#
_entry.id   AF-A0A2N4XEC6-F1
#
_cell.length_a   1.000
_cell.length_b   1.000
_cell.length_c   1.000
_cell.angle_alpha   90.00
_cell.angle_beta   90.00
_cell.angle_gamma   90.00
#
_symmetry.space_group_name_H-M   'P 1'
#
loop_
_entity.id
_entity.type
_entity.pdbx_description
1 polymer ?
#
loop_
_entity_poly.entity_id
_entity_poly.type
_entity_poly.pdbx_seq_one_letter_code
_entity_poly.pdbx_strand_id
1 'polypeptide(L)'
;MESLKNTLNFYELILAPFMVLMLLSNLGLITAETFAIILLLWSLVYHPYISGSRLVALGKIRKQELKYNFIPFWNLKYFDVLFLGKG
;
A
#
# COMPACT_ATOMS: atom_id res chain seq x y z
N MET A 1 -3.61 -19.77 8.12
CA MET A 1 -4.81 -19.41 7.34
C MET A 1 -5.06 -17.94 7.57
N GLU A 2 -4.83 -17.09 6.56
CA GLU A 2 -5.15 -15.67 6.66
C GLU A 2 -6.68 -15.50 6.66
N SER A 3 -7.20 -14.66 7.56
CA SER A 3 -8.64 -14.38 7.61
C SER A 3 -9.01 -13.34 6.54
N LEU A 4 -10.20 -13.49 5.95
CA LEU A 4 -10.79 -12.50 5.02
C LEU A 4 -10.73 -11.08 5.60
N LYS A 5 -10.91 -10.96 6.94
CA LYS A 5 -10.81 -9.70 7.67
C LYS A 5 -9.44 -9.02 7.54
N ASN A 6 -8.35 -9.79 7.55
CA ASN A 6 -7.00 -9.23 7.42
C ASN A 6 -6.74 -8.70 6.00
N THR A 7 -7.30 -9.38 4.99
CA THR A 7 -7.22 -8.91 3.60
C THR A 7 -8.05 -7.64 3.41
N LEU A 8 -9.25 -7.57 3.97
CA LEU A 8 -10.07 -6.35 3.95
C LEU A 8 -9.39 -5.18 4.64
N ASN A 9 -8.84 -5.38 5.85
CA ASN A 9 -8.10 -4.34 6.56
C ASN A 9 -6.90 -3.81 5.75
N PHE A 10 -6.22 -4.68 4.99
CA PHE A 10 -5.15 -4.25 4.11
C PHE A 10 -5.65 -3.36 2.97
N TYR A 11 -6.77 -3.73 2.33
CA TYR A 11 -7.39 -2.90 1.30
C TYR A 11 -7.84 -1.55 1.86
N GLU A 12 -8.43 -1.52 3.06
CA GLU A 12 -8.81 -0.28 3.73
C GLU A 12 -7.60 0.63 3.96
N LEU A 13 -6.48 0.07 4.44
CA LEU A 13 -5.24 0.84 4.66
C LEU A 13 -4.69 1.45 3.37
N ILE A 14 -4.78 0.76 2.24
CA ILE A 14 -4.29 1.29 0.96
C ILE A 14 -5.27 2.29 0.36
N LEU A 15 -6.56 1.95 0.31
CA LEU A 15 -7.57 2.71 -0.41
C LEU A 15 -8.04 3.94 0.37
N ALA A 16 -8.17 3.88 1.69
CA ALA A 16 -8.71 5.00 2.46
C ALA A 16 -7.89 6.29 2.32
N PRO A 17 -6.54 6.30 2.42
CA PRO A 17 -5.75 7.51 2.22
C PRO A 17 -5.89 8.07 0.80
N PHE A 18 -5.99 7.20 -0.21
CA PHE A 18 -6.20 7.62 -1.59
C PHE A 18 -7.58 8.24 -1.80
N MET A 19 -8.64 7.64 -1.23
CA MET A 19 -10.00 8.19 -1.27
C MET A 19 -10.09 9.54 -0.56
N VAL A 20 -9.43 9.69 0.60
CA VAL A 20 -9.35 10.97 1.32
C VAL A 20 -8.65 12.02 0.45
N LEU A 21 -7.53 11.68 -0.19
CA LEU A 21 -6.82 12.60 -1.08
C LEU A 21 -7.70 13.07 -2.26
N MET A 22 -8.44 12.15 -2.88
CA MET A 22 -9.38 12.45 -3.95
C MET A 22 -10.51 13.37 -3.48
N LEU A 23 -11.06 13.12 -2.29
CA LEU A 23 -12.12 13.96 -1.70
C LEU A 23 -11.62 15.38 -1.42
N LEU A 24 -10.43 15.52 -0.83
CA LEU A 24 -9.82 16.83 -0.56
C LEU A 24 -9.60 17.62 -1.86
N SER A 25 -9.16 16.95 -2.93
CA SER A 25 -9.01 17.57 -4.25
C SER A 25 -10.36 18.00 -4.84
N ASN A 26 -11.38 17.15 -4.76
CA ASN A 26 -12.71 17.45 -5.28
C ASN A 26 -13.38 18.64 -4.56
N LEU A 27 -13.19 18.74 -3.24
CA LEU A 27 -13.66 19.86 -2.42
C LEU A 27 -12.84 21.15 -2.63
N GLY A 28 -11.81 21.14 -3.49
CA GLY A 28 -10.95 22.30 -3.72
C GLY A 28 -10.07 22.68 -2.51
N LEU A 29 -9.88 21.77 -1.55
CA LEU A 29 -9.11 22.02 -0.33
C LEU A 29 -7.60 21.92 -0.53
N ILE A 30 -7.16 21.36 -1.66
CA ILE A 30 -5.75 21.22 -2.03
C ILE A 30 -5.54 21.60 -3.50
N THR A 31 -4.37 22.16 -3.81
CA THR A 31 -3.98 22.50 -5.19
C THR A 31 -3.54 21.25 -5.97
N ALA A 32 -3.43 21.38 -7.30
CA ALA A 32 -2.97 20.30 -8.16
C ALA A 32 -1.53 19.86 -7.82
N GLU A 33 -0.64 20.80 -7.50
CA GLU A 33 0.73 20.54 -7.09
C GLU A 33 0.77 19.77 -5.77
N THR A 34 -0.05 20.20 -4.80
CA THR A 34 -0.19 19.54 -3.50
C THR A 34 -0.70 18.11 -3.67
N PHE A 35 -1.72 17.91 -4.50
CA PHE A 35 -2.25 16.60 -4.84
C PHE A 35 -1.16 15.70 -5.45
N ALA A 36 -0.40 16.20 -6.43
CA ALA A 36 0.64 15.44 -7.10
C ALA A 36 1.76 15.01 -6.14
N ILE A 37 2.21 15.90 -5.25
CA ILE A 37 3.23 15.59 -4.24
C ILE A 37 2.73 14.52 -3.27
N ILE A 38 1.51 14.66 -2.75
CA ILE A 38 0.93 13.68 -1.81
C ILE A 38 0.74 12.34 -2.51
N LEU A 39 0.27 12.32 -3.76
CA LEU A 39 0.10 11.10 -4.54
C LEU A 39 1.44 10.39 -4.78
N LEU A 40 2.50 11.14 -5.06
CA LEU A 40 3.86 10.58 -5.19
C LEU A 40 4.33 9.98 -3.86
N LEU A 41 4.18 10.69 -2.75
CA LEU A 41 4.54 10.16 -1.43
C LEU A 41 3.71 8.92 -1.05
N TRP A 42 2.42 8.94 -1.35
CA TRP A 42 1.53 7.81 -1.12
C TRP A 42 1.97 6.59 -1.94
N SER A 43 2.24 6.77 -3.23
CA SER A 43 2.57 5.68 -4.16
C SER A 43 3.98 5.11 -3.96
N LEU A 44 4.97 5.95 -3.61
CA LEU A 44 6.38 5.57 -3.51
C LEU A 44 6.83 5.23 -2.09
N VAL A 45 6.14 5.72 -1.06
CA VAL A 45 6.53 5.52 0.34
C VAL A 45 5.48 4.72 1.09
N TYR A 46 4.26 5.25 1.18
CA TYR A 46 3.20 4.67 2.02
C TYR A 46 2.77 3.29 1.51
N HIS A 47 2.37 3.20 0.25
CA HIS A 47 1.85 1.97 -0.34
C HIS A 47 2.90 0.83 -0.34
N PRO A 48 4.17 1.07 -0.72
CA PRO A 48 5.26 0.11 -0.55
C PRO A 48 5.49 -0.29 0.91
N TYR A 49 5.42 0.64 1.85
CA TYR A 49 5.61 0.30 3.27
C TYR A 49 4.51 -0.62 3.80
N ILE A 50 3.23 -0.32 3.50
CA ILE A 50 2.09 -1.14 3.93
C ILE A 50 2.15 -2.54 3.30
N SER A 51 2.44 -2.62 2.00
CA SER A 51 2.60 -3.88 1.28
C SER A 51 3.75 -4.72 1.86
N GLY A 52 4.91 -4.11 2.10
CA GLY A 52 6.07 -4.80 2.68
C GLY A 52 5.81 -5.27 4.11
N SER A 53 5.14 -4.44 4.90
CA SER A 53 4.75 -4.79 6.28
C SER A 53 3.81 -5.98 6.33
N ARG A 54 2.85 -6.07 5.38
CA ARG A 54 2.00 -7.25 5.24
C ARG A 54 2.80 -8.49 4.85
N LEU A 55 3.74 -8.39 3.91
CA LEU A 55 4.60 -9.53 3.53
C LEU A 55 5.45 -10.04 4.70
N VAL A 56 5.94 -9.13 5.55
CA VAL A 56 6.64 -9.48 6.79
C VAL A 56 5.69 -10.19 7.76
N ALA A 57 4.48 -9.67 7.96
CA ALA A 57 3.49 -10.27 8.85
C ALA A 57 3.05 -11.67 8.39
N LEU A 58 3.01 -11.90 7.07
CA LEU A 58 2.73 -13.20 6.45
C LEU A 58 3.95 -14.13 6.38
N GLY A 59 5.11 -13.71 6.88
CA GLY A 59 6.34 -14.50 6.88
C GLY A 59 6.93 -14.76 5.49
N LYS A 60 6.51 -14.00 4.46
CA LYS A 60 7.02 -14.16 3.09
C LYS A 60 8.37 -13.49 2.86
N ILE A 61 8.67 -12.44 3.63
CA ILE A 61 9.95 -11.74 3.59
C ILE A 61 10.41 -11.44 5.02
N ARG A 62 11.71 -11.31 5.23
CA ARG A 62 12.25 -10.85 6.53
C ARG A 62 12.16 -9.33 6.65
N LYS A 63 12.16 -8.81 7.89
CA LYS A 63 12.12 -7.35 8.16
C LYS A 63 13.21 -6.58 7.41
N GLN A 64 14.40 -7.15 7.25
CA GLN A 64 15.53 -6.53 6.55
C GLN A 64 15.29 -6.39 5.04
N GLU A 65 14.39 -7.20 4.48
CA GLU A 65 14.03 -7.23 3.06
C GLU A 65 12.93 -6.21 2.72
N LEU A 66 12.30 -5.59 3.73
CA LEU A 66 11.23 -4.60 3.55
C LEU A 66 11.67 -3.41 2.68
N LYS A 67 12.94 -3.03 2.75
CA LYS A 67 13.53 -1.97 1.92
C LYS A 67 13.45 -2.26 0.42
N TYR A 68 13.43 -3.53 0.02
CA TYR A 68 13.31 -3.91 -1.39
C TYR A 68 11.90 -3.67 -1.93
N ASN A 69 10.90 -3.55 -1.06
CA ASN A 69 9.53 -3.27 -1.46
C ASN A 69 9.35 -1.85 -2.04
N PHE A 70 10.28 -0.93 -1.75
CA PHE A 70 10.35 0.41 -2.34
C PHE A 70 10.93 0.39 -3.76
N ILE A 71 11.53 -0.73 -4.20
CA ILE A 71 11.97 -0.91 -5.57
C ILE A 71 10.73 -1.24 -6.40
N PRO A 72 10.41 -0.45 -7.43
CA PRO A 72 9.29 -0.73 -8.31
C PRO A 72 9.32 -2.17 -8.82
N PHE A 73 8.15 -2.82 -8.85
CA PHE A 73 7.92 -4.18 -9.36
C PHE A 73 8.58 -5.33 -8.59
N TRP A 74 9.43 -5.07 -7.58
CA TRP A 74 10.09 -6.15 -6.82
C TRP A 74 9.10 -7.11 -6.13
N ASN A 75 7.95 -6.59 -5.73
CA ASN A 75 6.93 -7.31 -4.99
C ASN A 75 5.87 -7.99 -5.86
N LEU A 76 5.94 -7.86 -7.20
CA LEU A 76 4.98 -8.50 -8.11
C LEU A 76 4.92 -10.02 -7.94
N LYS A 77 6.04 -10.64 -7.61
CA LYS A 77 6.12 -12.08 -7.29
C LYS A 77 5.27 -12.50 -6.08
N TYR A 78 4.83 -11.54 -5.26
CA TYR A 78 3.97 -11.77 -4.11
C TYR A 78 2.54 -11.23 -4.32
N PHE A 79 2.15 -10.91 -5.56
CA PHE A 79 0.83 -10.35 -5.86
C PHE A 79 -0.31 -11.22 -5.32
N ASP A 80 -0.27 -12.53 -5.57
CA ASP A 80 -1.30 -13.47 -5.10
C ASP A 80 -1.39 -13.51 -3.57
N VAL A 81 -0.25 -13.37 -2.89
CA VAL A 81 -0.21 -13.35 -1.43
C VAL A 81 -0.76 -12.02 -0.89
N LEU A 82 -0.36 -10.91 -1.50
CA LEU A 82 -0.78 -9.56 -1.10
C LEU A 82 -2.26 -9.29 -1.34
N PHE A 83 -2.83 -9.78 -2.44
CA PHE A 83 -4.17 -9.38 -2.86
C PHE A 83 -5.19 -10.50 -2.76
N LEU A 84 -4.76 -11.76 -2.85
CA LEU A 84 -5.68 -12.91 -2.81
C LEU A 84 -5.56 -13.72 -1.51
N GLY A 85 -4.60 -13.40 -0.64
CA GLY A 85 -4.34 -14.16 0.60
C GLY A 85 -3.97 -15.62 0.33
N LYS A 86 -3.57 -15.95 -0.91
CA LYS A 86 -3.17 -17.29 -1.34
C LYS A 86 -1.67 -17.42 -1.12
N GLY A 87 -1.26 -17.86 0.06
CA GLY A 87 0.14 -18.02 0.43
C GLY A 87 0.34 -18.97 1.58
#